data_AF-A0A941A399-F1
#
_entry.id   AF-A0A941A399-F1
#
_cell.length_a   1.000
_cell.length_b   1.000
_cell.length_c   1.000
_cell.angle_alpha   90.00
_cell.angle_beta   90.00
_cell.angle_gamma   90.00
#
_symmetry.space_group_name_H-M   'P 1'
#
loop_
_entity.id
_entity.type
_entity.pdbx_description
1 polymer ?
#
loop_
_entity_poly.entity_id
_entity_poly.type
_entity_poly.pdbx_seq_one_letter_code
_entity_poly.pdbx_strand_id
1 'polypeptide(L)' 'MALILNSKIMGLVIDELEKAVTRTGKSIHDITNTLSSMHPEILFSPEDWDRLLQKTKDGIINKIRKTLESFA' A
#
# COMPACT_ATOMS: atom_id res chain seq x y z
N MET A 1 -15.62 5.81 -7.08
CA MET A 1 -15.56 5.88 -5.60
C MET A 1 -14.11 6.20 -5.25
N ALA A 2 -13.82 7.29 -4.54
CA ALA A 2 -12.44 7.62 -4.20
C ALA A 2 -11.96 6.63 -3.13
N LEU A 3 -10.88 5.89 -3.42
CA LEU A 3 -10.24 5.05 -2.41
C LEU A 3 -9.56 5.98 -1.40
N ILE A 4 -10.05 5.97 -0.16
CA ILE A 4 -9.41 6.68 0.93
C ILE A 4 -8.29 5.78 1.44
N LEU A 5 -7.09 6.01 0.92
CA LEU A 5 -5.90 5.26 1.33
C LEU A 5 -5.36 5.81 2.64
N ASN A 6 -4.88 4.93 3.51
CA ASN A 6 -4.23 5.33 4.74
C ASN A 6 -2.92 6.07 4.45
N SER A 7 -2.87 7.37 4.77
CA SER A 7 -1.72 8.22 4.51
C SER A 7 -0.43 7.74 5.20
N LYS A 8 -0.53 7.07 6.36
CA LYS A 8 0.64 6.51 7.07
C LYS A 8 1.21 5.31 6.32
N ILE A 9 0.34 4.42 5.84
CA ILE A 9 0.77 3.27 5.04
C ILE A 9 1.37 3.76 3.73
N MET A 10 0.67 4.65 3.03
CA MET A 10 1.14 5.22 1.76
C MET A 10 2.49 5.90 1.91
N GLY A 11 2.72 6.68 2.96
CA GLY A 11 4.02 7.30 3.22
C GLY A 11 5.17 6.31 3.44
N LEU A 12 4.89 5.10 3.92
CA LEU A 12 5.90 4.05 4.14
C LEU A 12 6.23 3.22 2.89
N VAL A 13 5.35 3.24 1.90
CA VAL A 13 5.47 2.44 0.66
C VAL A 13 5.55 3.32 -0.60
N ILE A 14 5.66 4.63 -0.45
CA ILE A 14 5.61 5.58 -1.57
C ILE A 14 6.80 5.40 -2.52
N ASP A 15 7.98 5.11 -1.99
CA ASP A 15 9.18 4.87 -2.80
C ASP A 15 9.02 3.61 -3.67
N GLU A 16 8.47 2.52 -3.10
CA GLU A 16 8.21 1.29 -3.86
C GLU A 16 7.04 1.44 -4.82
N LEU A 17 6.05 2.26 -4.47
CA LEU A 17 4.95 2.63 -5.36
C LEU A 17 5.48 3.39 -6.58
N GLU A 18 6.30 4.42 -6.38
CA GLU A 18 6.93 5.18 -7.46
C GLU A 18 7.81 4.29 -8.35
N LYS A 19 8.57 3.37 -7.75
CA LYS A 19 9.33 2.36 -8.50
C LYS A 19 8.42 1.43 -9.30
N ALA A 20 7.31 0.95 -8.73
CA ALA A 20 6.37 0.09 -9.43
C ALA A 20 5.68 0.82 -10.60
N VAL A 21 5.29 2.08 -10.41
CA VAL A 21 4.76 2.97 -11.47
C VAL A 21 5.77 3.11 -12.60
N THR A 22 7.02 3.42 -12.26
CA THR A 22 8.09 3.63 -13.23
C THR A 22 8.42 2.35 -14.00
N ARG A 23 8.42 1.20 -13.32
CA ARG A 23 8.69 -0.11 -13.93
C ARG A 23 7.57 -0.59 -14.85
N THR A 24 6.32 -0.45 -14.41
CA THR A 24 5.16 -0.98 -15.15
C THR A 24 4.57 -0.01 -16.16
N GLY A 25 4.88 1.28 -16.04
CA GLY A 25 4.20 2.34 -16.78
C GLY A 25 2.72 2.52 -16.41
N LYS A 26 2.23 1.85 -15.36
CA LYS A 26 0.85 1.98 -14.88
C LYS A 26 0.71 3.21 -13.99
N SER A 27 -0.49 3.79 -13.98
CA SER A 27 -0.79 4.90 -13.09
C SER A 27 -0.75 4.46 -11.63
N ILE A 28 -0.40 5.39 -10.73
CA ILE A 28 -0.51 5.20 -9.28
C ILE A 28 -1.90 4.66 -8.91
N HIS A 29 -2.94 5.16 -9.57
CA HIS A 29 -4.33 4.74 -9.35
C HIS A 29 -4.54 3.25 -9.65
N ASP A 30 -4.03 2.72 -10.75
CA ASP A 30 -4.16 1.30 -11.09
C ASP A 30 -3.44 0.39 -10.09
N ILE A 31 -2.23 0.80 -9.67
CA ILE A 31 -1.43 0.04 -8.72
C ILE A 31 -2.07 0.07 -7.34
N THR A 32 -2.51 1.25 -6.88
CA THR A 32 -3.22 1.39 -5.59
C THR A 32 -4.58 0.70 -5.59
N ASN A 33 -5.31 0.69 -6.70
CA ASN A 33 -6.56 -0.04 -6.84
C ASN A 33 -6.30 -1.57 -6.72
N THR A 34 -5.29 -2.07 -7.42
CA THR A 34 -4.90 -3.48 -7.31
C THR A 34 -4.41 -3.84 -5.90
N LEU A 35 -3.58 -2.98 -5.31
CA LEU A 35 -3.14 -3.12 -3.92
C LEU A 35 -4.31 -3.12 -2.95
N SER A 36 -5.30 -2.23 -3.11
CA SER A 36 -6.48 -2.18 -2.25
C SER A 36 -7.34 -3.45 -2.35
N SER A 37 -7.34 -4.09 -3.52
CA SER A 37 -8.05 -5.35 -3.73
C SER A 37 -7.32 -6.56 -3.12
N MET A 38 -5.98 -6.53 -3.06
CA MET A 38 -5.17 -7.61 -2.51
C MET A 38 -4.89 -7.45 -1.01
N HIS A 39 -4.75 -6.20 -0.57
CA HIS A 39 -4.41 -5.78 0.79
C HIS A 39 -5.43 -4.72 1.23
N PRO A 40 -6.63 -5.12 1.67
CA PRO A 40 -7.63 -4.17 2.16
C PRO A 40 -7.15 -3.40 3.40
N GLU A 41 -6.06 -3.84 4.06
CA GLU A 41 -5.44 -3.15 5.17
C GLU A 41 -4.94 -1.74 4.80
N ILE A 42 -4.67 -1.46 3.51
CA ILE A 42 -4.29 -0.11 3.08
C ILE A 42 -5.42 0.90 3.23
N LEU A 43 -6.67 0.41 3.33
CA LEU A 43 -7.87 1.21 3.51
C LEU A 43 -8.22 1.41 4.99
N PHE A 44 -7.43 0.87 5.91
CA PHE A 44 -7.66 1.08 7.33
C PHE A 44 -7.57 2.56 7.67
N SER A 45 -8.47 3.03 8.52
CA SER A 45 -8.37 4.38 9.04
C SER A 45 -7.04 4.54 9.82
N PRO A 46 -6.47 5.75 9.90
CA PRO A 46 -5.28 5.99 10.71
C PRO A 46 -5.42 5.50 12.16
N GLU A 47 -6.62 5.63 12.73
CA GLU A 47 -6.94 5.14 14.08
C GLU A 47 -6.88 3.61 14.20
N ASP A 48 -7.46 2.89 13.25
CA ASP A 48 -7.40 1.43 13.20
C ASP A 48 -5.96 0.96 12.99
N TRP A 49 -5.22 1.65 12.12
CA TRP A 49 -3.80 1.42 11.95
C TRP A 49 -3.07 1.61 13.27
N ASP A 50 -3.25 2.72 13.99
CA ASP A 50 -2.55 2.96 15.26
C ASP A 50 -2.84 1.87 16.31
N ARG A 51 -4.05 1.32 16.34
CA ARG A 51 -4.45 0.22 17.22
C ARG A 51 -3.77 -1.11 16.92
N LEU A 52 -3.24 -1.31 15.71
CA LEU A 52 -2.51 -2.52 15.37
C LEU A 52 -1.16 -2.59 16.10
N LEU A 53 -0.79 -3.80 16.51
CA LEU A 53 0.55 -4.09 17.00
C LEU A 53 1.60 -3.77 15.94
N GLN A 54 2.75 -3.27 16.37
CA GLN A 54 3.85 -2.91 15.48
C GLN A 54 4.27 -4.08 14.58
N LYS A 55 4.37 -5.29 15.12
CA LYS A 55 4.65 -6.51 14.34
C LYS A 55 3.63 -6.75 13.21
N THR A 56 2.36 -6.42 13.44
CA THR A 56 1.31 -6.54 12.42
C THR A 56 1.45 -5.45 11.37
N LYS A 57 1.73 -4.20 11.78
CA LYS A 57 2.03 -3.08 10.89
C LYS A 57 3.19 -3.43 9.96
N ASP A 58 4.31 -3.89 10.50
CA ASP A 58 5.48 -4.32 9.74
C ASP A 58 5.14 -5.46 8.76
N GLY A 59 4.33 -6.42 9.19
CA GLY A 59 3.86 -7.51 8.34
C GLY A 59 3.03 -7.03 7.15
N ILE A 60 2.12 -6.08 7.37
CA ILE A 60 1.29 -5.48 6.32
C ILE A 60 2.15 -4.68 5.36
N ILE A 61 3.02 -3.80 5.86
CA ILE A 61 3.94 -3.01 5.02
C ILE A 61 4.82 -3.93 4.17
N ASN A 62 5.39 -4.98 4.77
CA ASN A 62 6.25 -5.91 4.04
C ASN A 62 5.48 -6.69 2.95
N LYS A 63 4.22 -7.06 3.19
CA LYS A 63 3.36 -7.68 2.19
C LYS A 63 3.08 -6.73 1.02
N ILE A 64 2.68 -5.50 1.31
CA ILE A 64 2.43 -4.46 0.29
C ILE A 64 3.69 -4.21 -0.53
N ARG A 65 4.83 -4.06 0.14
CA ARG A 65 6.14 -3.85 -0.49
C ARG A 65 6.50 -4.99 -1.42
N LYS A 66 6.35 -6.25 -1.00
CA LYS A 66 6.54 -7.42 -1.86
C LYS A 66 5.61 -7.44 -3.06
N THR A 67 4.35 -7.05 -2.89
CA THR A 67 3.40 -6.95 -4.00
C THR A 67 3.83 -5.86 -4.99
N LEU A 68 4.27 -4.70 -4.50
CA LEU A 68 4.85 -3.61 -5.30
C LEU A 68 6.09 -4.03 -6.07
N GLU A 69 7.00 -4.75 -5.42
CA GLU A 69 8.17 -5.33 -6.08
C GLU A 69 7.80 -6.37 -7.14
N SER A 70 6.74 -7.14 -6.90
CA SER A 70 6.24 -8.16 -7.81
C SER A 70 5.44 -7.61 -8.99
N PHE A 71 5.10 -6.32 -9.03
CA PHE A 71 4.48 -5.72 -10.21
C PHE A 71 5.44 -5.62 -11.41
N ALA A 72 6.72 -5.96 -11.23
CA ALA A 72 7.74 -5.99 -12.28
C ALA A 72 7.40 -6.87 -13.51
#